data_AF-A0A943MWS6-F1
#
_entry.id   AF-A0A943MWS6-F1
#
_cell.length_a   1.000
_cell.length_b   1.000
_cell.length_c   1.000
_cell.angle_alpha   90.00
_cell.angle_beta   90.00
_cell.angle_gamma   90.00
#
_symmetry.space_group_name_H-M   'P 1'
#
loop_
_entity.id
_entity.type
_entity.pdbx_description
1 polymer ?
#
loop_
_entity_poly.entity_id
_entity_poly.type
_entity_poly.pdbx_seq_one_letter_code
_entity_poly.pdbx_strand_id
1 'polypeptide(L)'
;MTFEEVKKLDDTYIMHTFKRKPVCFVEGEGVTVKDEEGKEYLDLLSGIGVDSLGHCHPRVAEAIAEQAQKLIHVSNYFYIEKRGEVAKLISEMANECIPTFFRAPWKTFFANSGAEANECAIKLARLWAKKESSGGHIILVLEGSFHGRTLATLAATAQPDKQEPFQPLPEGFIAIPPNDINALRNIWWEYPGQIAAIMMEPIQGEGGVIPIDPDYLFEATKLARRNGALSILDEVQTGFYRCGTYPFMFQNAGITPDIFTFAKGVASGMPMGGCVARIEVAEAFEPGDHGSTFGGSNLAAAAAYATLDTLKTGNFGERVENRGDYFADKLLALDEITEVRGSGLMIGAVLKDEFKAPFVVDAALDAGFIINATDEHTLRFLPPLIIEEKDIDKFIAALPQICIDSKQKEIEAAEAAKKAEEEAAAAQEEYDRLMKEAENVNANFKEVMEMLKDKVGNAEDKLGDVLKKDAAQKKSSSDDAAEGGASEETK
;
A
#
# COMPACT_ATOMS: atom_id res chain seq x y z
N MET A 1 24.77 -7.65 -12.15
CA MET A 1 24.45 -6.22 -12.25
C MET A 1 24.91 -5.61 -10.94
N THR A 2 25.65 -4.50 -10.96
CA THR A 2 26.06 -3.83 -9.73
C THR A 2 24.88 -3.07 -9.10
N PHE A 3 24.97 -2.69 -7.82
CA PHE A 3 23.97 -1.83 -7.18
C PHE A 3 23.68 -0.56 -7.98
N GLU A 4 24.72 0.13 -8.46
CA GLU A 4 24.57 1.37 -9.24
C GLU A 4 23.82 1.16 -10.57
N GLU A 5 24.05 0.02 -11.23
CA GLU A 5 23.32 -0.34 -12.46
C GLU A 5 21.84 -0.62 -12.16
N VAL A 6 21.54 -1.37 -11.08
CA VAL A 6 20.17 -1.64 -10.63
C VAL A 6 19.45 -0.35 -10.28
N LYS A 7 20.09 0.50 -9.46
CA LYS A 7 19.56 1.79 -9.02
C LYS A 7 19.23 2.68 -10.21
N LYS A 8 20.13 2.79 -11.18
CA LYS A 8 19.91 3.60 -12.39
C LYS A 8 18.69 3.13 -13.19
N LEU A 9 18.49 1.82 -13.32
CA LEU A 9 17.32 1.26 -13.99
C LEU A 9 16.03 1.56 -13.23
N ASP A 10 16.01 1.35 -11.90
CA ASP A 10 14.84 1.66 -11.07
C ASP A 10 14.51 3.16 -11.16
N ASP A 11 15.51 4.03 -11.01
CA ASP A 11 15.35 5.48 -11.09
C ASP A 11 14.75 5.96 -12.42
N THR A 12 15.08 5.26 -13.53
CA THR A 12 14.65 5.63 -14.88
C THR A 12 13.27 5.09 -15.23
N TYR A 13 12.95 3.86 -14.79
CA TYR A 13 11.81 3.10 -15.34
C TYR A 13 10.71 2.79 -14.33
N ILE A 14 10.92 3.03 -13.03
CA ILE A 14 9.94 2.73 -11.97
C ILE A 14 9.41 4.02 -11.35
N MET A 15 8.12 4.02 -10.99
CA MET A 15 7.52 5.15 -10.28
C MET A 15 8.10 5.28 -8.87
N HIS A 16 8.48 6.50 -8.50
CA HIS A 16 9.12 6.86 -7.24
C HIS A 16 8.14 6.98 -6.07
N THR A 17 7.36 5.92 -5.81
CA THR A 17 6.34 5.89 -4.73
C THR A 17 6.85 5.38 -3.39
N PHE A 18 8.13 4.99 -3.30
CA PHE A 18 8.78 4.51 -2.08
C PHE A 18 10.12 5.21 -1.87
N LYS A 19 10.43 5.56 -0.61
CA LYS A 19 11.78 5.96 -0.18
C LYS A 19 12.65 4.72 0.00
N ARG A 20 13.21 4.21 -1.11
CA ARG A 20 14.06 3.00 -1.11
C ARG A 20 15.32 3.22 -0.28
N LYS A 21 15.78 2.16 0.39
CA LYS A 21 17.08 2.12 1.06
C LYS A 21 18.18 1.75 0.06
N PRO A 22 19.42 2.26 0.21
CA PRO A 22 20.48 2.10 -0.78
C PRO A 22 21.20 0.75 -0.65
N VAL A 23 20.49 -0.35 -0.88
CA VAL A 23 21.03 -1.72 -0.82
C VAL A 23 20.35 -2.62 -1.86
N CYS A 24 21.07 -3.54 -2.50
CA CYS A 24 20.51 -4.52 -3.43
C CYS A 24 20.65 -5.93 -2.89
N PHE A 25 19.59 -6.47 -2.29
CA PHE A 25 19.57 -7.85 -1.85
C PHE A 25 19.50 -8.83 -3.03
N VAL A 26 20.34 -9.86 -2.99
CA VAL A 26 20.46 -10.86 -4.07
C VAL A 26 20.22 -12.29 -3.60
N GLU A 27 20.36 -12.56 -2.31
CA GLU A 27 20.14 -13.88 -1.70
C GLU A 27 19.41 -13.74 -0.36
N GLY A 28 18.65 -14.77 0.01
CA GLY A 28 17.99 -14.85 1.31
C GLY A 28 17.80 -16.28 1.76
N GLU A 29 18.03 -16.53 3.04
CA GLU A 29 17.86 -17.83 3.69
C GLU A 29 17.43 -17.63 5.15
N GLY A 30 16.27 -18.20 5.51
CA GLY A 30 15.77 -18.14 6.88
C GLY A 30 15.51 -16.70 7.33
N VAL A 31 16.22 -16.23 8.34
CA VAL A 31 16.09 -14.85 8.86
C VAL A 31 17.12 -13.88 8.28
N THR A 32 17.94 -14.31 7.34
CA THR A 32 19.07 -13.51 6.82
C THR A 32 18.90 -13.24 5.32
N VAL A 33 19.25 -12.04 4.89
CA VAL A 33 19.45 -11.70 3.46
C VAL A 33 20.87 -11.21 3.22
N LYS A 34 21.34 -11.32 1.98
CA LYS A 34 22.66 -10.87 1.56
C LYS A 34 22.57 -9.87 0.42
N ASP A 35 23.38 -8.83 0.49
CA ASP A 35 23.53 -7.88 -0.60
C ASP A 35 24.52 -8.39 -1.66
N GLU A 36 24.65 -7.64 -2.75
CA GLU A 36 25.51 -7.93 -3.88
C GLU A 36 27.02 -7.94 -3.55
N GLU A 37 27.40 -7.32 -2.43
CA GLU A 37 28.77 -7.33 -1.90
C GLU A 37 29.02 -8.50 -0.93
N GLY A 38 27.97 -9.26 -0.59
CA GLY A 38 28.01 -10.42 0.29
C GLY A 38 27.87 -10.08 1.78
N LYS A 39 27.53 -8.84 2.13
CA LYS A 39 27.22 -8.47 3.52
C LYS A 39 25.88 -9.09 3.91
N GLU A 40 25.85 -9.67 5.10
CA GLU A 40 24.66 -10.31 5.65
C GLU A 40 23.85 -9.32 6.50
N TYR A 41 22.53 -9.43 6.41
CA TYR A 41 21.59 -8.61 7.17
C TYR A 41 20.60 -9.52 7.89
N LEU A 42 20.43 -9.32 9.20
CA LEU A 42 19.36 -9.95 9.95
C LEU A 42 18.05 -9.23 9.67
N ASP A 43 17.08 -9.95 9.11
CA ASP A 43 15.77 -9.43 8.78
C ASP A 43 14.78 -9.56 9.94
N LEU A 44 14.47 -8.43 10.56
CA LEU A 44 13.48 -8.31 11.64
C LEU A 44 12.16 -7.71 11.14
N LEU A 45 11.96 -7.61 9.82
CA LEU A 45 10.78 -7.03 9.17
C LEU A 45 10.03 -8.06 8.30
N SER A 46 10.74 -9.05 7.75
CA SER A 46 10.21 -10.17 6.94
C SER A 46 9.29 -9.70 5.80
N GLY A 47 9.73 -8.70 5.04
CA GLY A 47 8.88 -8.11 3.99
C GLY A 47 7.59 -7.47 4.53
N ILE A 48 7.63 -6.91 5.74
CA ILE A 48 6.48 -6.33 6.47
C ILE A 48 5.50 -7.43 6.93
N GLY A 49 6.04 -8.50 7.52
CA GLY A 49 5.28 -9.64 8.05
C GLY A 49 4.81 -10.64 6.97
N VAL A 50 5.42 -10.62 5.78
CA VAL A 50 5.10 -11.49 4.64
C VAL A 50 5.82 -12.85 4.74
N ASP A 51 7.11 -12.84 5.04
CA ASP A 51 7.95 -14.05 5.01
C ASP A 51 7.87 -14.83 6.32
N SER A 52 6.69 -15.36 6.65
CA SER A 52 6.40 -16.06 7.91
C SER A 52 7.40 -17.19 8.22
N LEU A 53 7.76 -17.99 7.22
CA LEU A 53 8.73 -19.08 7.36
C LEU A 53 10.18 -18.65 7.07
N GLY A 54 10.42 -17.36 6.87
CA GLY A 54 11.70 -16.81 6.45
C GLY A 54 11.92 -16.91 4.94
N HIS A 55 13.06 -16.37 4.51
CA HIS A 55 13.48 -16.29 3.13
C HIS A 55 13.77 -17.68 2.55
N CYS A 56 13.25 -17.91 1.34
CA CYS A 56 13.51 -19.11 0.53
C CYS A 56 13.28 -20.44 1.26
N HIS A 57 12.27 -20.52 2.15
CA HIS A 57 11.98 -21.74 2.89
C HIS A 57 11.83 -22.95 1.94
N PRO A 58 12.61 -24.05 2.12
CA PRO A 58 12.73 -25.12 1.11
C PRO A 58 11.39 -25.72 0.67
N ARG A 59 10.48 -25.98 1.62
CA ARG A 59 9.15 -26.54 1.30
C ARG A 59 8.30 -25.62 0.43
N VAL A 60 8.44 -24.30 0.58
CA VAL A 60 7.67 -23.31 -0.20
C VAL A 60 8.28 -23.16 -1.59
N ALA A 61 9.61 -23.02 -1.66
CA ALA A 61 10.34 -22.92 -2.92
C ALA A 61 10.12 -24.15 -3.82
N GLU A 62 10.22 -25.36 -3.26
CA GLU A 62 9.97 -26.61 -3.97
C GLU A 62 8.52 -26.70 -4.47
N ALA A 63 7.52 -26.41 -3.61
CA ALA A 63 6.12 -26.43 -3.99
C ALA A 63 5.80 -25.45 -5.15
N ILE A 64 6.40 -24.26 -5.14
CA ILE A 64 6.26 -23.29 -6.23
C ILE A 64 6.91 -23.83 -7.50
N ALA A 65 8.14 -24.34 -7.43
CA ALA A 65 8.89 -24.84 -8.58
C ALA A 65 8.19 -26.03 -9.25
N GLU A 66 7.72 -27.00 -8.46
CA GLU A 66 6.96 -28.14 -8.96
C GLU A 66 5.65 -27.70 -9.62
N GLN A 67 4.90 -26.81 -8.96
CA GLN A 67 3.63 -26.33 -9.50
C GLN A 67 3.83 -25.52 -10.79
N ALA A 68 4.92 -24.75 -10.89
CA ALA A 68 5.27 -23.99 -12.09
C ALA A 68 5.57 -24.88 -13.31
N GLN A 69 6.14 -26.07 -13.08
CA GLN A 69 6.39 -27.06 -14.12
C GLN A 69 5.13 -27.87 -14.50
N LYS A 70 4.10 -27.88 -13.63
CA LYS A 70 2.86 -28.63 -13.85
C LYS A 70 1.75 -27.79 -14.47
N LEU A 71 1.34 -26.70 -13.81
CA LEU A 71 0.25 -25.83 -14.25
C LEU A 71 0.30 -24.49 -13.52
N ILE A 72 0.51 -23.40 -14.26
CA ILE A 72 0.65 -22.06 -13.68
C ILE A 72 -0.72 -21.40 -13.43
N HIS A 73 -1.61 -21.42 -14.42
CA HIS A 73 -2.86 -20.66 -14.34
C HIS A 73 -3.94 -21.18 -15.30
N VAL A 74 -5.18 -21.26 -14.82
CA VAL A 74 -6.37 -21.62 -15.61
C VAL A 74 -7.63 -20.81 -15.25
N SER A 75 -7.51 -19.65 -14.60
CA SER A 75 -8.64 -18.86 -14.06
C SER A 75 -9.48 -19.56 -12.97
N ASN A 76 -10.55 -18.91 -12.53
CA ASN A 76 -11.50 -19.43 -11.54
C ASN A 76 -12.66 -20.24 -12.13
N TYR A 77 -12.74 -20.41 -13.46
CA TYR A 77 -13.78 -21.25 -14.09
C TYR A 77 -13.56 -22.74 -13.92
N PHE A 78 -12.33 -23.18 -13.64
CA PHE A 78 -11.99 -24.60 -13.49
C PHE A 78 -11.51 -24.90 -12.07
N TYR A 79 -11.73 -26.15 -11.67
CA TYR A 79 -11.16 -26.70 -10.45
C TYR A 79 -9.65 -26.88 -10.59
N ILE A 80 -8.93 -26.66 -9.50
CA ILE A 80 -7.50 -26.93 -9.38
C ILE A 80 -7.20 -27.63 -8.06
N GLU A 81 -6.08 -28.33 -8.00
CA GLU A 81 -5.52 -28.88 -6.77
C GLU A 81 -5.16 -27.76 -5.78
N LYS A 82 -5.08 -28.10 -4.48
CA LYS A 82 -4.68 -27.21 -3.37
C LYS A 82 -5.61 -26.04 -3.04
N ARG A 83 -6.32 -25.41 -3.98
CA ARG A 83 -7.20 -24.25 -3.68
C ARG A 83 -8.24 -24.58 -2.60
N GLY A 84 -8.93 -25.71 -2.72
CA GLY A 84 -9.89 -26.18 -1.72
C GLY A 84 -9.23 -26.65 -0.42
N GLU A 85 -8.03 -27.21 -0.48
CA GLU A 85 -7.26 -27.65 0.69
C GLU A 85 -6.78 -26.46 1.53
N VAL A 86 -6.32 -25.39 0.88
CA VAL A 86 -5.97 -24.12 1.54
C VAL A 86 -7.19 -23.50 2.22
N ALA A 87 -8.33 -23.41 1.52
CA ALA A 87 -9.56 -22.91 2.12
C ALA A 87 -10.01 -23.75 3.34
N LYS A 88 -9.86 -25.08 3.25
CA LYS A 88 -10.12 -25.99 4.37
C LYS A 88 -9.17 -25.73 5.54
N LEU A 89 -7.87 -25.57 5.31
CA LEU A 89 -6.89 -25.25 6.36
C LEU A 89 -7.21 -23.93 7.06
N ILE A 90 -7.52 -22.88 6.30
CA ILE A 90 -7.92 -21.58 6.84
C ILE A 90 -9.20 -21.71 7.68
N SER A 91 -10.21 -22.42 7.18
CA SER A 91 -11.45 -22.67 7.92
C SER A 91 -11.21 -23.50 9.19
N GLU A 92 -10.26 -24.43 9.21
CA GLU A 92 -9.91 -25.20 10.41
C GLU A 92 -9.18 -24.32 11.44
N MET A 93 -8.22 -23.51 10.98
CA MET A 93 -7.49 -22.53 11.80
C MET A 93 -8.44 -21.53 12.47
N ALA A 94 -9.41 -20.99 11.73
CA ALA A 94 -10.42 -20.07 12.27
C ALA A 94 -11.33 -20.72 13.33
N ASN A 95 -11.42 -22.05 13.33
CA ASN A 95 -12.21 -22.83 14.29
C ASN A 95 -11.38 -23.41 15.43
N GLU A 96 -10.08 -23.12 15.50
CA GLU A 96 -9.16 -23.81 16.41
C GLU A 96 -9.55 -23.67 17.88
N CYS A 97 -9.84 -22.44 18.32
CA CYS A 97 -10.31 -22.11 19.66
C CYS A 97 -11.83 -22.35 19.87
N ILE A 98 -12.57 -22.77 18.84
CA ILE A 98 -14.03 -22.96 18.91
C ILE A 98 -14.36 -24.41 19.31
N PRO A 99 -15.21 -24.65 20.33
CA PRO A 99 -15.62 -26.00 20.70
C PRO A 99 -16.26 -26.73 19.52
N THR A 100 -15.97 -28.02 19.36
CA THR A 100 -16.36 -28.81 18.17
C THR A 100 -17.83 -28.68 17.78
N PHE A 101 -18.73 -28.60 18.76
CA PHE A 101 -20.17 -28.46 18.53
C PHE A 101 -20.57 -27.13 17.87
N PHE A 102 -19.79 -26.06 18.07
CA PHE A 102 -20.05 -24.71 17.52
C PHE A 102 -19.20 -24.41 16.28
N ARG A 103 -18.36 -25.34 15.83
CA ARG A 103 -17.54 -25.14 14.63
C ARG A 103 -18.44 -25.08 13.40
N ALA A 104 -18.20 -24.09 12.55
CA ALA A 104 -18.90 -23.94 11.29
C ALA A 104 -17.89 -23.74 10.15
N PRO A 105 -18.18 -24.18 8.91
CA PRO A 105 -17.34 -23.89 7.77
C PRO A 105 -17.22 -22.38 7.54
N TRP A 106 -16.01 -21.93 7.27
CA TRP A 106 -15.73 -20.61 6.74
C TRP A 106 -15.46 -20.73 5.24
N LYS A 107 -16.05 -19.83 4.46
CA LYS A 107 -15.90 -19.79 3.00
C LYS A 107 -14.88 -18.72 2.65
N THR A 108 -13.92 -19.08 1.80
CA THR A 108 -12.85 -18.19 1.37
C THR A 108 -13.06 -17.75 -0.08
N PHE A 109 -13.07 -16.44 -0.30
CA PHE A 109 -12.79 -15.84 -1.59
C PHE A 109 -11.29 -15.49 -1.64
N PHE A 110 -10.56 -16.02 -2.63
CA PHE A 110 -9.14 -15.73 -2.78
C PHE A 110 -8.90 -14.51 -3.67
N ALA A 111 -7.98 -13.66 -3.22
CA ALA A 111 -7.48 -12.47 -3.89
C ALA A 111 -5.94 -12.52 -4.01
N ASN A 112 -5.33 -11.46 -4.51
CA ASN A 112 -3.88 -11.36 -4.72
C ASN A 112 -3.18 -10.48 -3.67
N SER A 113 -3.94 -9.62 -2.98
CA SER A 113 -3.42 -8.69 -1.97
C SER A 113 -4.41 -8.46 -0.82
N GLY A 114 -3.94 -7.84 0.26
CA GLY A 114 -4.81 -7.42 1.37
C GLY A 114 -5.82 -6.36 0.96
N ALA A 115 -5.47 -5.42 0.07
CA ALA A 115 -6.41 -4.41 -0.41
C ALA A 115 -7.57 -5.05 -1.20
N GLU A 116 -7.30 -6.02 -2.08
CA GLU A 116 -8.36 -6.75 -2.79
C GLU A 116 -9.20 -7.62 -1.84
N ALA A 117 -8.58 -8.21 -0.80
CA ALA A 117 -9.31 -8.93 0.24
C ALA A 117 -10.29 -8.01 0.99
N ASN A 118 -9.84 -6.80 1.34
CA ASN A 118 -10.65 -5.80 2.01
C ASN A 118 -11.75 -5.22 1.10
N GLU A 119 -11.48 -4.98 -0.18
CA GLU A 119 -12.52 -4.65 -1.18
C GLU A 119 -13.61 -5.73 -1.23
N CYS A 120 -13.21 -7.01 -1.19
CA CYS A 120 -14.15 -8.13 -1.14
C CYS A 120 -15.01 -8.11 0.13
N ALA A 121 -14.40 -7.89 1.30
CA ALA A 121 -15.12 -7.79 2.58
C ALA A 121 -16.11 -6.61 2.62
N ILE A 122 -15.70 -5.44 2.14
CA ILE A 122 -16.56 -4.24 2.04
C ILE A 122 -17.76 -4.52 1.14
N LYS A 123 -17.53 -5.12 -0.04
CA LYS A 123 -18.62 -5.49 -0.96
C LYS A 123 -19.56 -6.54 -0.34
N LEU A 124 -19.00 -7.55 0.33
CA LEU A 124 -19.78 -8.61 0.97
C LEU A 124 -20.69 -8.03 2.05
N ALA A 125 -20.14 -7.18 2.92
CA ALA A 125 -20.90 -6.56 4.00
C ALA A 125 -22.05 -5.68 3.48
N ARG A 126 -21.79 -4.85 2.47
CA ARG A 126 -22.84 -4.00 1.86
C ARG A 126 -23.91 -4.85 1.17
N LEU A 127 -23.53 -5.92 0.47
CA LEU A 127 -24.50 -6.81 -0.18
C LEU A 127 -25.33 -7.60 0.83
N TRP A 128 -24.69 -8.15 1.86
CA TRP A 128 -25.35 -8.85 2.94
C TRP A 128 -26.34 -7.94 3.66
N ALA A 129 -25.94 -6.71 4.01
CA ALA A 129 -26.82 -5.75 4.65
C ALA A 129 -28.07 -5.43 3.79
N LYS A 130 -27.91 -5.39 2.46
CA LYS A 130 -29.01 -5.19 1.50
C LYS A 130 -29.96 -6.39 1.39
N LYS A 131 -29.44 -7.62 1.46
CA LYS A 131 -30.24 -8.85 1.31
C LYS A 131 -30.90 -9.28 2.63
N GLU A 132 -30.14 -9.22 3.73
CA GLU A 132 -30.45 -9.92 4.99
C GLU A 132 -30.68 -8.99 6.19
N SER A 133 -30.54 -7.67 6.01
CA SER A 133 -30.66 -6.68 7.11
C SER A 133 -31.36 -5.39 6.65
N SER A 134 -30.99 -4.24 7.21
CA SER A 134 -31.63 -2.94 7.02
C SER A 134 -31.36 -2.25 5.68
N GLY A 135 -30.45 -2.78 4.86
CA GLY A 135 -29.97 -2.11 3.65
C GLY A 135 -28.96 -0.99 3.90
N GLY A 136 -28.39 -0.91 5.10
CA GLY A 136 -27.29 0.00 5.41
C GLY A 136 -26.07 -0.21 4.49
N HIS A 137 -25.25 0.83 4.35
CA HIS A 137 -24.03 0.80 3.52
C HIS A 137 -22.80 1.42 4.20
N ILE A 138 -22.99 2.06 5.36
CA ILE A 138 -21.93 2.69 6.14
C ILE A 138 -21.03 1.59 6.73
N ILE A 139 -19.73 1.73 6.56
CA ILE A 139 -18.72 0.92 7.22
C ILE A 139 -18.04 1.80 8.27
N LEU A 140 -18.16 1.42 9.53
CA LEU A 140 -17.38 2.05 10.60
C LEU A 140 -15.93 1.56 10.50
N VAL A 141 -14.97 2.47 10.62
CA VAL A 141 -13.53 2.20 10.66
C VAL A 141 -12.91 2.91 11.86
N LEU A 142 -11.74 2.48 12.31
CA LEU A 142 -11.05 3.13 13.43
C LEU A 142 -10.10 4.20 12.94
N GLU A 143 -10.06 5.35 13.60
CA GLU A 143 -9.03 6.38 13.37
C GLU A 143 -7.63 5.76 13.45
N GLY A 144 -6.75 6.10 12.51
CA GLY A 144 -5.41 5.52 12.44
C GLY A 144 -5.30 4.17 11.71
N SER A 145 -6.42 3.56 11.28
CA SER A 145 -6.40 2.27 10.58
C SER A 145 -5.71 2.30 9.20
N PHE A 146 -5.26 1.13 8.74
CA PHE A 146 -4.76 0.93 7.39
C PHE A 146 -5.34 -0.34 6.76
N HIS A 147 -6.18 -0.16 5.73
CA HIS A 147 -6.88 -1.25 5.04
C HIS A 147 -6.51 -1.39 3.56
N GLY A 148 -5.66 -0.52 3.03
CA GLY A 148 -5.14 -0.63 1.67
C GLY A 148 -4.98 0.70 0.95
N ARG A 149 -4.72 0.61 -0.36
CA ARG A 149 -4.49 1.78 -1.23
C ARG A 149 -5.34 1.77 -2.51
N THR A 150 -6.34 0.89 -2.63
CA THR A 150 -7.39 1.04 -3.66
C THR A 150 -8.39 2.10 -3.19
N LEU A 151 -9.16 2.73 -4.07
CA LEU A 151 -9.97 3.89 -3.67
C LEU A 151 -10.92 3.62 -2.48
N ALA A 152 -11.60 2.47 -2.41
CA ALA A 152 -12.48 2.19 -1.28
C ALA A 152 -11.70 1.75 -0.02
N THR A 153 -10.61 0.99 -0.16
CA THR A 153 -9.77 0.65 1.00
C THR A 153 -8.94 1.83 1.52
N LEU A 154 -8.65 2.81 0.67
CA LEU A 154 -8.07 4.09 1.05
C LEU A 154 -9.09 4.96 1.79
N ALA A 155 -10.36 4.96 1.36
CA ALA A 155 -11.45 5.57 2.12
C ALA A 155 -11.64 4.91 3.50
N ALA A 156 -11.46 3.59 3.59
CA ALA A 156 -11.48 2.85 4.84
C ALA A 156 -10.21 3.08 5.71
N THR A 157 -9.07 3.40 5.09
CA THR A 157 -7.80 3.75 5.77
C THR A 157 -7.95 5.14 6.38
N ALA A 158 -8.34 5.22 7.65
CA ALA A 158 -8.70 6.47 8.33
C ALA A 158 -7.46 7.28 8.76
N GLN A 159 -6.64 7.65 7.78
CA GLN A 159 -5.41 8.42 7.93
C GLN A 159 -5.45 9.61 6.96
N PRO A 160 -5.81 10.82 7.42
CA PRO A 160 -6.08 11.98 6.57
C PRO A 160 -4.97 12.29 5.55
N ASP A 161 -3.71 12.26 5.96
CA ASP A 161 -2.55 12.56 5.10
C ASP A 161 -2.44 11.61 3.89
N LYS A 162 -2.94 10.38 4.02
CA LYS A 162 -2.96 9.41 2.92
C LYS A 162 -4.16 9.60 2.00
N GLN A 163 -5.26 10.14 2.51
CA GLN A 163 -6.52 10.33 1.79
C GLN A 163 -6.52 11.62 0.97
N GLU A 164 -6.00 12.71 1.54
CA GLU A 164 -6.09 14.06 0.97
C GLU A 164 -5.63 14.16 -0.50
N PRO A 165 -4.51 13.53 -0.92
CA PRO A 165 -4.05 13.65 -2.32
C PRO A 165 -4.99 13.02 -3.36
N PHE A 166 -5.97 12.20 -2.95
CA PHE A 166 -6.80 11.39 -3.85
C PHE A 166 -8.30 11.72 -3.76
N GLN A 167 -8.66 12.85 -3.14
CA GLN A 167 -10.06 13.27 -3.05
C GLN A 167 -10.68 13.59 -4.44
N PRO A 168 -11.97 13.31 -4.66
CA PRO A 168 -12.93 12.71 -3.72
C PRO A 168 -12.83 11.17 -3.64
N LEU A 169 -12.91 10.64 -2.41
CA LEU A 169 -12.96 9.20 -2.16
C LEU A 169 -14.40 8.63 -2.15
N PRO A 170 -14.59 7.32 -2.35
CA PRO A 170 -15.90 6.68 -2.19
C PRO A 170 -16.51 6.93 -0.81
N GLU A 171 -17.80 7.28 -0.78
CA GLU A 171 -18.54 7.55 0.46
C GLU A 171 -18.89 6.27 1.25
N GLY A 172 -19.47 6.48 2.44
CA GLY A 172 -19.99 5.41 3.30
C GLY A 172 -18.94 4.78 4.21
N PHE A 173 -17.94 5.56 4.62
CA PHE A 173 -16.96 5.21 5.65
C PHE A 173 -16.98 6.28 6.73
N ILE A 174 -17.09 5.86 8.00
CA ILE A 174 -17.06 6.78 9.14
C ILE A 174 -15.99 6.30 10.11
N ALA A 175 -15.02 7.18 10.39
CA ALA A 175 -13.99 6.93 11.39
C ALA A 175 -14.54 7.19 12.79
N ILE A 176 -14.22 6.29 13.72
CA ILE A 176 -14.46 6.46 15.15
C ILE A 176 -13.16 6.25 15.93
N PRO A 177 -12.98 6.91 17.08
CA PRO A 177 -11.78 6.75 17.87
C PRO A 177 -11.64 5.30 18.39
N PRO A 178 -10.46 4.68 18.27
CA PRO A 178 -10.20 3.37 18.86
C PRO A 178 -10.30 3.45 20.39
N ASN A 179 -10.71 2.36 21.03
CA ASN A 179 -10.78 2.22 22.49
C ASN A 179 -11.75 3.18 23.23
N ASP A 180 -12.58 3.96 22.51
CA ASP A 180 -13.67 4.76 23.10
C ASP A 180 -15.03 4.06 22.96
N ILE A 181 -15.42 3.33 24.02
CA ILE A 181 -16.70 2.62 24.08
C ILE A 181 -17.91 3.57 23.99
N ASN A 182 -17.79 4.82 24.45
CA ASN A 182 -18.90 5.77 24.39
C ASN A 182 -19.12 6.25 22.95
N ALA A 183 -18.05 6.62 22.24
CA ALA A 183 -18.12 6.94 20.82
C ALA A 183 -18.69 5.76 20.02
N LEU A 184 -18.19 4.54 20.27
CA LEU A 184 -18.68 3.31 19.67
C LEU A 184 -20.18 3.07 19.94
N ARG A 185 -20.72 3.41 21.11
CA ARG A 185 -22.15 3.26 21.40
C ARG A 185 -22.99 4.36 20.76
N ASN A 186 -22.50 5.60 20.77
CA ASN A 186 -23.21 6.77 20.25
C ASN A 186 -23.43 6.68 18.74
N ILE A 187 -22.47 6.14 17.99
CA ILE A 187 -22.55 6.09 16.52
C ILE A 187 -23.76 5.28 16.01
N TRP A 188 -24.19 4.24 16.75
CA TRP A 188 -25.37 3.46 16.39
C TRP A 188 -26.68 4.24 16.57
N TRP A 189 -26.70 5.23 17.47
CA TRP A 189 -27.83 6.14 17.65
C TRP A 189 -27.87 7.24 16.59
N GLU A 190 -26.71 7.65 16.09
CA GLU A 190 -26.59 8.68 15.06
C GLU A 190 -26.97 8.14 13.67
N TYR A 191 -26.62 6.88 13.39
CA TYR A 191 -26.84 6.22 12.09
C TYR A 191 -27.73 4.96 12.20
N PRO A 192 -28.94 5.06 12.77
CA PRO A 192 -29.77 3.89 13.03
C PRO A 192 -30.15 3.19 11.73
N GLY A 193 -29.84 1.89 11.63
CA GLY A 193 -30.13 1.07 10.45
C GLY A 193 -29.32 1.40 9.19
N GLN A 194 -28.36 2.32 9.25
CA GLN A 194 -27.54 2.71 8.09
C GLN A 194 -26.17 2.02 8.05
N ILE A 195 -25.75 1.44 9.16
CA ILE A 195 -24.44 0.78 9.33
C ILE A 195 -24.53 -0.66 8.85
N ALA A 196 -23.71 -1.02 7.86
CA ALA A 196 -23.58 -2.37 7.33
C ALA A 196 -22.55 -3.21 8.11
N ALA A 197 -21.45 -2.58 8.53
CA ALA A 197 -20.42 -3.26 9.29
C ALA A 197 -19.53 -2.30 10.09
N ILE A 198 -18.77 -2.88 11.01
CA ILE A 198 -17.57 -2.29 11.60
C ILE A 198 -16.34 -3.08 11.16
N MET A 199 -15.33 -2.39 10.65
CA MET A 199 -14.08 -2.94 10.14
C MET A 199 -12.92 -2.46 11.00
N MET A 200 -12.13 -3.41 11.53
CA MET A 200 -11.09 -3.12 12.52
C MET A 200 -9.87 -4.01 12.28
N GLU A 201 -8.68 -3.49 12.52
CA GLU A 201 -7.49 -4.30 12.79
C GLU A 201 -7.49 -4.68 14.29
N PRO A 202 -7.18 -5.92 14.69
CA PRO A 202 -6.95 -6.26 16.10
C PRO A 202 -5.77 -5.48 16.72
N ILE A 203 -4.74 -5.23 15.91
CA ILE A 203 -3.58 -4.38 16.22
C ILE A 203 -3.33 -3.52 14.99
N GLN A 204 -3.43 -2.20 15.13
CA GLN A 204 -3.16 -1.27 14.03
C GLN A 204 -1.68 -1.29 13.69
N GLY A 205 -1.35 -1.90 12.55
CA GLY A 205 0.02 -2.27 12.24
C GLY A 205 0.85 -1.13 11.69
N GLU A 206 0.33 -0.44 10.67
CA GLU A 206 0.96 0.77 10.13
C GLU A 206 0.81 1.97 11.05
N GLY A 207 -0.24 2.00 11.89
CA GLY A 207 -0.52 3.07 12.86
C GLY A 207 0.39 3.08 14.08
N GLY A 208 1.45 2.26 14.12
CA GLY A 208 2.39 2.23 15.24
C GLY A 208 2.37 0.95 16.07
N VAL A 209 1.85 -0.16 15.56
CA VAL A 209 1.66 -1.41 16.32
C VAL A 209 0.80 -1.16 17.56
N ILE A 210 -0.37 -0.54 17.38
CA ILE A 210 -1.26 -0.13 18.47
C ILE A 210 -2.31 -1.23 18.70
N PRO A 211 -2.27 -1.99 19.82
CA PRO A 211 -3.30 -2.97 20.12
C PRO A 211 -4.65 -2.29 20.38
N ILE A 212 -5.72 -2.84 19.82
CA ILE A 212 -7.09 -2.45 20.21
C ILE A 212 -7.47 -3.24 21.47
N ASP A 213 -8.09 -2.56 22.43
CA ASP A 213 -8.53 -3.16 23.68
C ASP A 213 -9.47 -4.35 23.39
N PRO A 214 -9.20 -5.55 23.93
CA PRO A 214 -10.08 -6.71 23.78
C PRO A 214 -11.53 -6.43 24.19
N ASP A 215 -11.77 -5.62 25.23
CA ASP A 215 -13.12 -5.26 25.66
C ASP A 215 -13.82 -4.35 24.63
N TYR A 216 -13.06 -3.47 23.97
CA TYR A 216 -13.56 -2.66 22.86
C TYR A 216 -13.92 -3.54 21.66
N LEU A 217 -13.03 -4.45 21.25
CA LEU A 217 -13.28 -5.38 20.16
C LEU A 217 -14.51 -6.25 20.42
N PHE A 218 -14.62 -6.78 21.65
CA PHE A 218 -15.77 -7.57 22.06
C PHE A 218 -17.08 -6.78 22.00
N GLU A 219 -17.10 -5.57 22.57
CA GLU A 219 -18.30 -4.72 22.55
C GLU A 219 -18.65 -4.27 21.13
N ALA A 220 -17.66 -3.96 20.28
CA ALA A 220 -17.85 -3.60 18.87
C ALA A 220 -18.51 -4.74 18.08
N THR A 221 -17.96 -5.96 18.17
CA THR A 221 -18.54 -7.15 17.51
C THR A 221 -19.95 -7.44 18.03
N LYS A 222 -20.18 -7.29 19.34
CA LYS A 222 -21.50 -7.52 19.96
C LYS A 222 -22.53 -6.47 19.55
N LEU A 223 -22.14 -5.19 19.49
CA LEU A 223 -23.03 -4.10 19.05
C LEU A 223 -23.36 -4.22 17.57
N ALA A 224 -22.40 -4.58 16.71
CA ALA A 224 -22.65 -4.84 15.31
C ALA A 224 -23.77 -5.90 15.15
N ARG A 225 -23.60 -7.06 15.76
CA ARG A 225 -24.60 -8.14 15.71
C ARG A 225 -25.97 -7.72 16.24
N ARG A 226 -26.00 -7.02 17.38
CA ARG A 226 -27.26 -6.55 17.98
C ARG A 226 -28.05 -5.59 17.09
N ASN A 227 -27.35 -4.82 16.24
CA ASN A 227 -27.96 -3.87 15.33
C ASN A 227 -28.13 -4.41 13.90
N GLY A 228 -27.92 -5.72 13.68
CA GLY A 228 -28.03 -6.32 12.35
C GLY A 228 -26.92 -5.88 11.39
N ALA A 229 -25.73 -5.57 11.90
CA ALA A 229 -24.53 -5.26 11.13
C ALA A 229 -23.47 -6.35 11.34
N LEU A 230 -22.48 -6.39 10.45
CA LEU A 230 -21.37 -7.36 10.52
C LEU A 230 -20.14 -6.79 11.22
N SER A 231 -19.32 -7.68 11.75
CA SER A 231 -17.96 -7.39 12.20
C SER A 231 -16.95 -7.94 11.19
N ILE A 232 -16.05 -7.07 10.73
CA ILE A 232 -14.94 -7.38 9.82
C ILE A 232 -13.63 -7.18 10.57
N LEU A 233 -12.81 -8.22 10.66
CA LEU A 233 -11.49 -8.15 11.26
C LEU A 233 -10.42 -8.25 10.17
N ASP A 234 -9.65 -7.18 10.02
CA ASP A 234 -8.51 -7.14 9.10
C ASP A 234 -7.31 -7.83 9.74
N GLU A 235 -7.08 -9.09 9.36
CA GLU A 235 -5.98 -9.94 9.83
C GLU A 235 -4.85 -10.00 8.79
N VAL A 236 -4.79 -9.04 7.85
CA VAL A 236 -3.76 -9.00 6.80
C VAL A 236 -2.36 -9.05 7.40
N GLN A 237 -2.11 -8.34 8.51
CA GLN A 237 -0.82 -8.34 9.19
C GLN A 237 -0.80 -9.21 10.46
N THR A 238 -1.91 -9.34 11.19
CA THR A 238 -1.96 -10.03 12.49
C THR A 238 -2.21 -11.54 12.39
N GLY A 239 -2.63 -12.02 11.21
CA GLY A 239 -2.98 -13.42 11.00
C GLY A 239 -1.79 -14.37 10.88
N PHE A 240 -2.13 -15.66 10.76
CA PHE A 240 -1.23 -16.80 10.66
C PHE A 240 -0.17 -16.86 11.77
N TYR A 241 -0.63 -16.86 13.02
CA TYR A 241 0.15 -16.98 14.26
C TYR A 241 1.04 -15.78 14.58
N ARG A 242 1.13 -14.75 13.73
CA ARG A 242 1.97 -13.56 13.95
C ARG A 242 1.85 -13.01 15.38
N CYS A 243 0.65 -12.98 15.92
CA CYS A 243 0.35 -12.35 17.19
C CYS A 243 0.16 -13.30 18.39
N GLY A 244 0.55 -14.57 18.31
CA GLY A 244 0.57 -15.45 19.49
C GLY A 244 0.10 -16.87 19.23
N THR A 245 -0.56 -17.46 20.23
CA THR A 245 -0.89 -18.89 20.29
C THR A 245 -1.81 -19.34 19.17
N TYR A 246 -2.88 -18.60 18.89
CA TYR A 246 -3.84 -18.95 17.84
C TYR A 246 -3.48 -18.36 16.47
N PRO A 247 -3.94 -18.99 15.36
CA PRO A 247 -3.67 -18.51 14.01
C PRO A 247 -4.10 -17.06 13.75
N PHE A 248 -5.18 -16.57 14.37
CA PHE A 248 -5.68 -15.22 14.14
C PHE A 248 -5.81 -14.45 15.45
N MET A 249 -5.48 -13.16 15.44
CA MET A 249 -5.46 -12.34 16.65
C MET A 249 -6.87 -12.16 17.26
N PHE A 250 -7.93 -12.20 16.45
CA PHE A 250 -9.30 -12.21 16.95
C PHE A 250 -9.56 -13.38 17.92
N GLN A 251 -8.89 -14.52 17.73
CA GLN A 251 -9.01 -15.68 18.63
C GLN A 251 -8.31 -15.41 19.96
N ASN A 252 -7.12 -14.82 19.93
CA ASN A 252 -6.38 -14.41 21.12
C ASN A 252 -7.15 -13.32 21.90
N ALA A 253 -7.88 -12.44 21.21
CA ALA A 253 -8.77 -11.44 21.81
C ALA A 253 -10.10 -12.03 22.32
N GLY A 254 -10.34 -13.33 22.18
CA GLY A 254 -11.57 -13.98 22.65
C GLY A 254 -12.83 -13.61 21.88
N ILE A 255 -12.70 -13.06 20.68
CA ILE A 255 -13.82 -12.70 19.80
C ILE A 255 -13.93 -13.69 18.65
N THR A 256 -15.05 -13.64 17.92
CA THR A 256 -15.17 -14.35 16.63
C THR A 256 -15.89 -13.42 15.69
N PRO A 257 -15.30 -12.98 14.58
CA PRO A 257 -15.91 -12.01 13.68
C PRO A 257 -16.96 -12.68 12.78
N ASP A 258 -17.58 -11.91 11.89
CA ASP A 258 -18.46 -12.46 10.84
C ASP A 258 -17.70 -12.62 9.52
N ILE A 259 -16.75 -11.71 9.28
CA ILE A 259 -15.79 -11.71 8.17
C ILE A 259 -14.39 -11.43 8.73
N PHE A 260 -13.36 -12.08 8.19
CA PHE A 260 -11.99 -11.62 8.36
C PHE A 260 -11.25 -11.63 7.02
N THR A 261 -10.23 -10.80 6.89
CA THR A 261 -9.39 -10.72 5.69
C THR A 261 -7.96 -11.10 6.01
N PHE A 262 -7.24 -11.64 5.03
CA PHE A 262 -5.86 -12.07 5.20
C PHE A 262 -5.03 -11.78 3.95
N ALA A 263 -3.70 -11.69 4.11
CA ALA A 263 -2.72 -11.73 3.04
C ALA A 263 -1.34 -12.09 3.63
N LYS A 264 -0.26 -11.43 3.16
CA LYS A 264 1.10 -11.46 3.73
C LYS A 264 1.55 -12.87 4.13
N GLY A 265 1.52 -13.18 5.42
CA GLY A 265 2.04 -14.41 6.02
C GLY A 265 1.41 -15.73 5.54
N VAL A 266 0.34 -15.68 4.74
CA VAL A 266 -0.36 -16.87 4.22
C VAL A 266 0.50 -17.76 3.31
N ALA A 267 1.43 -17.16 2.56
CA ALA A 267 2.15 -17.85 1.48
C ALA A 267 3.64 -17.52 1.41
N SER A 268 4.22 -17.03 2.52
CA SER A 268 5.66 -16.78 2.71
C SER A 268 6.34 -16.18 1.46
N GLY A 269 5.87 -15.01 1.03
CA GLY A 269 6.42 -14.28 -0.11
C GLY A 269 5.61 -14.34 -1.41
N MET A 270 4.83 -15.40 -1.65
CA MET A 270 4.00 -15.49 -2.86
C MET A 270 2.73 -14.63 -2.74
N PRO A 271 2.39 -13.75 -3.71
CA PRO A 271 1.19 -12.92 -3.64
C PRO A 271 -0.10 -13.73 -3.47
N MET A 272 -0.74 -13.54 -2.32
CA MET A 272 -2.06 -14.07 -2.02
C MET A 272 -2.73 -13.21 -0.95
N GLY A 273 -4.03 -12.98 -1.12
CA GLY A 273 -4.93 -12.51 -0.08
C GLY A 273 -6.23 -13.29 -0.08
N GLY A 274 -7.13 -12.97 0.82
CA GLY A 274 -8.49 -13.51 0.78
C GLY A 274 -9.42 -12.91 1.80
N CYS A 275 -10.71 -12.95 1.46
CA CYS A 275 -11.81 -12.62 2.35
C CYS A 275 -12.46 -13.93 2.80
N VAL A 276 -12.64 -14.07 4.11
CA VAL A 276 -13.16 -15.28 4.73
C VAL A 276 -14.39 -14.91 5.55
N ALA A 277 -15.50 -15.56 5.27
CA ALA A 277 -16.76 -15.28 5.95
C ALA A 277 -17.38 -16.57 6.46
N ARG A 278 -18.18 -16.47 7.53
CA ARG A 278 -19.04 -17.58 7.94
C ARG A 278 -19.97 -17.96 6.81
N ILE A 279 -20.35 -19.23 6.73
CA ILE A 279 -21.12 -19.77 5.61
C ILE A 279 -22.41 -18.95 5.35
N GLU A 280 -23.13 -18.58 6.40
CA GLU A 280 -24.37 -17.80 6.34
C GLU A 280 -24.18 -16.36 5.81
N VAL A 281 -22.99 -15.78 5.97
CA VAL A 281 -22.66 -14.46 5.41
C VAL A 281 -22.17 -14.60 3.97
N ALA A 282 -21.32 -15.59 3.72
CA ALA A 282 -20.75 -15.85 2.41
C ALA A 282 -21.79 -16.17 1.33
N GLU A 283 -22.91 -16.81 1.71
CA GLU A 283 -24.03 -17.14 0.83
C GLU A 283 -24.76 -15.91 0.26
N ALA A 284 -24.50 -14.70 0.77
CA ALA A 284 -24.99 -13.48 0.14
C ALA A 284 -24.37 -13.24 -1.25
N PHE A 285 -23.16 -13.74 -1.53
CA PHE A 285 -22.56 -13.68 -2.87
C PHE A 285 -23.02 -14.84 -3.75
N GLU A 286 -23.44 -14.49 -4.96
CA GLU A 286 -23.79 -15.42 -6.03
C GLU A 286 -22.77 -15.36 -7.18
N PRO A 287 -22.70 -16.38 -8.06
CA PRO A 287 -21.84 -16.35 -9.23
C PRO A 287 -22.04 -15.07 -10.07
N GLY A 288 -20.99 -14.24 -10.16
CA GLY A 288 -21.00 -12.98 -10.89
C GLY A 288 -20.91 -11.72 -10.01
N ASP A 289 -21.22 -11.79 -8.71
CA ASP A 289 -21.17 -10.62 -7.82
C ASP A 289 -19.74 -10.12 -7.54
N HIS A 290 -18.76 -11.04 -7.59
CA HIS A 290 -17.35 -10.77 -7.39
C HIS A 290 -16.50 -11.75 -8.19
N GLY A 291 -15.26 -11.37 -8.53
CA GLY A 291 -14.33 -12.24 -9.24
C GLY A 291 -12.90 -11.72 -9.20
N SER A 292 -11.96 -12.61 -9.51
CA SER A 292 -10.54 -12.29 -9.72
C SER A 292 -9.97 -13.23 -10.76
N THR A 293 -9.14 -12.70 -11.67
CA THR A 293 -8.43 -13.53 -12.64
C THR A 293 -7.44 -14.44 -11.91
N PHE A 294 -6.52 -13.87 -11.14
CA PHE A 294 -5.41 -14.59 -10.50
C PHE A 294 -5.69 -15.07 -9.08
N GLY A 295 -6.75 -14.56 -8.42
CA GLY A 295 -7.10 -14.93 -7.06
C GLY A 295 -7.26 -16.44 -6.91
N GLY A 296 -6.48 -17.05 -6.00
CA GLY A 296 -6.47 -18.50 -5.80
C GLY A 296 -5.82 -19.30 -6.93
N SER A 297 -4.87 -18.70 -7.65
CA SER A 297 -4.07 -19.37 -8.69
C SER A 297 -3.28 -20.58 -8.17
N ASN A 298 -2.87 -21.46 -9.09
CA ASN A 298 -2.16 -22.70 -8.76
C ASN A 298 -0.87 -22.46 -7.97
N LEU A 299 -0.02 -21.54 -8.44
CA LEU A 299 1.24 -21.20 -7.76
C LEU A 299 0.99 -20.68 -6.34
N ALA A 300 0.07 -19.73 -6.21
CA ALA A 300 -0.27 -19.15 -4.92
C ALA A 300 -0.86 -20.21 -3.97
N ALA A 301 -1.74 -21.08 -4.47
CA ALA A 301 -2.34 -22.16 -3.67
C ALA A 301 -1.30 -23.20 -3.22
N ALA A 302 -0.31 -23.54 -4.06
CA ALA A 302 0.78 -24.44 -3.69
C ALA A 302 1.67 -23.84 -2.59
N ALA A 303 2.08 -22.57 -2.76
CA ALA A 303 2.87 -21.83 -1.77
C ALA A 303 2.14 -21.68 -0.42
N ALA A 304 0.85 -21.32 -0.47
CA ALA A 304 0.01 -21.19 0.71
C ALA A 304 -0.19 -22.53 1.42
N TYR A 305 -0.46 -23.61 0.67
CA TYR A 305 -0.58 -24.93 1.27
C TYR A 305 0.71 -25.33 1.99
N ALA A 306 1.87 -25.19 1.35
CA ALA A 306 3.15 -25.51 1.95
C ALA A 306 3.43 -24.67 3.21
N THR A 307 3.08 -23.38 3.18
CA THR A 307 3.23 -22.47 4.33
C THR A 307 2.32 -22.88 5.48
N LEU A 308 1.01 -22.96 5.25
CA LEU A 308 0.01 -23.22 6.28
C LEU A 308 0.13 -24.62 6.88
N ASP A 309 0.45 -25.63 6.07
CA ASP A 309 0.74 -26.99 6.54
C ASP A 309 1.97 -27.01 7.46
N THR A 310 3.03 -26.30 7.09
CA THR A 310 4.24 -26.19 7.93
C THR A 310 3.96 -25.47 9.24
N LEU A 311 3.22 -24.35 9.22
CA LEU A 311 2.83 -23.63 10.44
C LEU A 311 1.97 -24.51 11.37
N LYS A 312 0.97 -25.20 10.82
CA LYS A 312 0.07 -26.07 11.57
C LYS A 312 0.78 -27.28 12.18
N THR A 313 1.64 -27.93 11.41
CA THR A 313 2.37 -29.13 11.85
C THR A 313 3.53 -28.82 12.78
N GLY A 314 4.11 -27.61 12.68
CA GLY A 314 5.21 -27.14 13.51
C GLY A 314 4.79 -26.56 14.87
N ASN A 315 3.49 -26.51 15.18
CA ASN A 315 2.94 -25.95 16.43
C ASN A 315 3.49 -24.55 16.75
N PHE A 316 3.42 -23.63 15.78
CA PHE A 316 4.08 -22.32 15.87
C PHE A 316 3.50 -21.39 16.95
N GLY A 317 2.28 -21.62 17.45
CA GLY A 317 1.64 -20.74 18.43
C GLY A 317 2.49 -20.47 19.68
N GLU A 318 2.87 -21.54 20.40
CA GLU A 318 3.69 -21.44 21.61
C GLU A 318 5.08 -20.85 21.32
N ARG A 319 5.65 -21.17 20.15
CA ARG A 319 6.93 -20.61 19.72
C ARG A 319 6.84 -19.09 19.55
N VAL A 320 5.82 -18.61 18.84
CA VAL A 320 5.65 -17.18 18.57
C VAL A 320 5.39 -16.40 19.85
N GLU A 321 4.57 -16.93 20.74
CA GLU A 321 4.31 -16.34 22.06
C GLU A 321 5.61 -16.22 22.87
N ASN A 322 6.33 -17.34 23.07
CA ASN A 322 7.58 -17.34 23.84
C ASN A 322 8.69 -16.46 23.23
N ARG A 323 8.79 -16.39 21.90
CA ARG A 323 9.78 -15.53 21.22
C ARG A 323 9.37 -14.06 21.26
N GLY A 324 8.08 -13.77 21.16
CA GLY A 324 7.52 -12.45 21.31
C GLY A 324 7.80 -11.86 22.69
N ASP A 325 7.44 -12.59 23.75
CA ASP A 325 7.66 -12.19 25.14
C ASP A 325 9.15 -11.97 25.41
N TYR A 326 10.01 -12.90 24.99
CA TYR A 326 11.45 -12.75 25.13
C TYR A 326 11.97 -11.48 24.44
N PHE A 327 11.53 -11.21 23.20
CA PHE A 327 11.98 -10.02 22.48
C PHE A 327 11.47 -8.73 23.14
N ALA A 328 10.20 -8.71 23.56
CA ALA A 328 9.61 -7.57 24.24
C ALA A 328 10.33 -7.25 25.56
N ASP A 329 10.60 -8.26 26.39
CA ASP A 329 11.33 -8.11 27.66
C ASP A 329 12.75 -7.56 27.43
N LYS A 330 13.44 -8.05 26.40
CA LYS A 330 14.78 -7.56 26.06
C LYS A 330 14.79 -6.12 25.57
N LEU A 331 13.81 -5.74 24.75
CA LEU A 331 13.66 -4.36 24.29
C LEU A 331 13.36 -3.42 25.45
N LEU A 332 12.42 -3.80 26.33
CA LEU A 332 12.01 -2.98 27.47
C LEU A 332 13.13 -2.78 28.50
N ALA A 333 14.11 -3.70 28.54
CA ALA A 333 15.28 -3.59 29.40
C ALA A 333 16.36 -2.62 28.87
N LEU A 334 16.23 -2.09 27.65
CA LEU A 334 17.16 -1.12 27.07
C LEU A 334 16.81 0.30 27.51
N ASP A 335 17.83 1.11 27.82
CA ASP A 335 17.64 2.50 28.22
C ASP A 335 17.06 3.35 27.08
N GLU A 336 17.25 2.96 25.81
CA GLU A 336 16.77 3.71 24.64
C GLU A 336 15.26 3.62 24.43
N ILE A 337 14.59 2.65 25.07
CA ILE A 337 13.18 2.32 24.87
C ILE A 337 12.33 2.82 26.04
N THR A 338 11.20 3.46 25.75
CA THR A 338 10.24 3.98 26.75
C THR A 338 9.02 3.08 26.91
N GLU A 339 8.64 2.38 25.85
CA GLU A 339 7.46 1.51 25.80
C GLU A 339 7.69 0.38 24.81
N VAL A 340 7.20 -0.81 25.15
CA VAL A 340 7.07 -1.92 24.21
C VAL A 340 5.61 -2.37 24.21
N ARG A 341 5.06 -2.56 23.01
CA ARG A 341 3.67 -2.98 22.79
C ARG A 341 3.55 -3.93 21.62
N GLY A 342 2.38 -4.56 21.48
CA GLY A 342 2.08 -5.52 20.44
C GLY A 342 1.73 -6.89 21.02
N SER A 343 1.84 -7.92 20.20
CA SER A 343 1.55 -9.31 20.61
C SER A 343 2.33 -10.28 19.73
N GLY A 344 2.82 -11.38 20.32
CA GLY A 344 3.67 -12.35 19.62
C GLY A 344 4.86 -11.68 18.95
N LEU A 345 5.10 -11.99 17.67
CA LEU A 345 6.18 -11.41 16.87
C LEU A 345 5.73 -10.21 16.03
N MET A 346 4.72 -9.47 16.48
CA MET A 346 4.37 -8.14 15.99
C MET A 346 4.58 -7.14 17.12
N ILE A 347 5.72 -6.46 17.08
CA ILE A 347 6.23 -5.69 18.23
C ILE A 347 6.50 -4.25 17.78
N GLY A 348 5.99 -3.30 18.56
CA GLY A 348 6.36 -1.90 18.50
C GLY A 348 7.24 -1.54 19.70
N ALA A 349 8.33 -0.83 19.48
CA ALA A 349 9.16 -0.26 20.53
C ALA A 349 9.26 1.25 20.35
N VAL A 350 8.83 2.01 21.35
CA VAL A 350 8.90 3.47 21.36
C VAL A 350 10.27 3.87 21.88
N LEU A 351 10.99 4.65 21.09
CA LEU A 351 12.25 5.24 21.47
C LEU A 351 12.05 6.43 22.40
N LYS A 352 13.05 6.75 23.22
CA LYS A 352 13.14 8.06 23.88
C LYS A 352 13.11 9.19 22.84
N ASP A 353 12.51 10.33 23.23
CA ASP A 353 12.32 11.52 22.38
C ASP A 353 13.60 12.03 21.69
N GLU A 354 14.77 11.76 22.26
CA GLU A 354 16.06 12.15 21.69
C GLU A 354 16.52 11.31 20.48
N PHE A 355 15.82 10.22 20.17
CA PHE A 355 16.06 9.39 18.99
C PHE A 355 14.85 9.40 18.07
N LYS A 356 15.11 9.53 16.77
CA LYS A 356 14.09 9.46 15.73
C LYS A 356 14.18 8.13 14.99
N ALA A 357 13.11 7.36 15.06
CA ALA A 357 13.00 6.02 14.49
C ALA A 357 13.47 5.92 13.02
N PRO A 358 13.14 6.87 12.10
CA PRO A 358 13.64 6.79 10.73
C PRO A 358 15.17 6.77 10.60
N PHE A 359 15.89 7.52 11.45
CA PHE A 359 17.36 7.55 11.43
C PHE A 359 17.97 6.34 12.15
N VAL A 360 17.29 5.82 13.17
CA VAL A 360 17.66 4.53 13.79
C VAL A 360 17.54 3.39 12.77
N VAL A 361 16.52 3.41 11.91
CA VAL A 361 16.39 2.45 10.79
C VAL A 361 17.55 2.58 9.80
N ASP A 362 17.98 3.80 9.46
CA ASP A 362 19.14 4.01 8.57
C ASP A 362 20.44 3.49 9.18
N ALA A 363 20.69 3.80 10.46
CA ALA A 363 21.86 3.28 11.18
C ALA A 363 21.81 1.75 11.37
N ALA A 364 20.63 1.19 11.59
CA ALA A 364 20.44 -0.25 11.72
C ALA A 364 20.80 -1.00 10.43
N LEU A 365 20.43 -0.43 9.28
CA LEU A 365 20.79 -1.00 7.98
C LEU A 365 22.31 -1.02 7.78
N ASP A 366 22.99 0.07 8.11
CA ASP A 366 24.47 0.12 8.08
C ASP A 366 25.08 -0.95 9.00
N ALA A 367 24.47 -1.19 10.16
CA ALA A 367 24.88 -2.22 11.12
C ALA A 367 24.46 -3.66 10.73
N GLY A 368 23.74 -3.86 9.62
CA GLY A 368 23.33 -5.20 9.15
C GLY A 368 22.00 -5.69 9.72
N PHE A 369 21.06 -4.78 10.03
CA PHE A 369 19.72 -5.13 10.52
C PHE A 369 18.63 -4.45 9.67
N ILE A 370 17.61 -5.22 9.29
CA ILE A 370 16.45 -4.70 8.57
C ILE A 370 15.29 -4.54 9.56
N ILE A 371 14.96 -3.29 9.83
CA ILE A 371 13.86 -2.88 10.72
C ILE A 371 13.03 -1.79 10.05
N ASN A 372 11.92 -1.39 10.66
CA ASN A 372 11.05 -0.36 10.13
C ASN A 372 10.69 0.68 11.20
N ALA A 373 10.36 1.90 10.77
CA ALA A 373 9.74 2.93 11.58
C ALA A 373 8.32 3.18 11.05
N THR A 374 7.37 3.32 11.97
CA THR A 374 5.95 3.58 11.66
C THR A 374 5.58 5.05 11.81
N ASP A 375 6.28 5.75 12.71
CA ASP A 375 6.19 7.18 12.95
C ASP A 375 7.59 7.73 13.32
N GLU A 376 7.65 8.91 13.93
CA GLU A 376 8.89 9.57 14.33
C GLU A 376 9.67 8.83 15.44
N HIS A 377 9.01 8.06 16.31
CA HIS A 377 9.62 7.45 17.51
C HIS A 377 9.37 5.94 17.67
N THR A 378 8.51 5.33 16.85
CA THR A 378 8.16 3.91 16.96
C THR A 378 8.92 3.06 15.95
N LEU A 379 9.80 2.19 16.46
CA LEU A 379 10.35 1.05 15.71
C LEU A 379 9.33 -0.08 15.66
N ARG A 380 9.23 -0.74 14.50
CA ARG A 380 8.37 -1.90 14.28
C ARG A 380 9.19 -3.12 13.88
N PHE A 381 8.90 -4.24 14.54
CA PHE A 381 9.48 -5.55 14.30
C PHE A 381 8.40 -6.55 13.91
N LEU A 382 8.67 -7.25 12.82
CA LEU A 382 7.86 -8.31 12.23
C LEU A 382 8.81 -9.43 11.75
N PRO A 383 9.69 -10.01 12.58
CA PRO A 383 10.68 -10.99 12.12
C PRO A 383 9.98 -12.25 11.57
N PRO A 384 10.65 -13.10 10.77
CA PRO A 384 10.10 -14.41 10.45
C PRO A 384 9.73 -15.19 11.72
N LEU A 385 8.67 -16.00 11.67
CA LEU A 385 8.19 -16.76 12.84
C LEU A 385 9.19 -17.83 13.31
N ILE A 386 10.19 -18.10 12.47
CA ILE A 386 11.32 -18.99 12.74
C ILE A 386 12.51 -18.29 13.42
N ILE A 387 12.37 -17.04 13.88
CA ILE A 387 13.43 -16.36 14.61
C ILE A 387 13.79 -17.11 15.91
N GLU A 388 15.06 -17.03 16.29
CA GLU A 388 15.63 -17.64 17.49
C GLU A 388 16.14 -16.57 18.48
N GLU A 389 16.25 -16.91 19.76
CA GLU A 389 16.75 -15.99 20.81
C GLU A 389 18.13 -15.42 20.46
N LYS A 390 19.02 -16.23 19.89
CA LYS A 390 20.36 -15.80 19.47
C LYS A 390 20.33 -14.67 18.43
N ASP A 391 19.28 -14.61 17.60
CA ASP A 391 19.16 -13.59 16.56
C ASP A 391 18.58 -12.32 17.15
N ILE A 392 17.62 -12.45 18.07
CA ILE A 392 17.12 -11.35 18.91
C ILE A 392 18.28 -10.73 19.71
N ASP A 393 19.07 -11.54 20.40
CA ASP A 393 20.19 -11.08 21.25
C ASP A 393 21.24 -10.29 20.47
N LYS A 394 21.52 -10.68 19.21
CA LYS A 394 22.42 -9.91 18.33
C LYS A 394 21.92 -8.48 18.11
N PHE A 395 20.63 -8.33 17.82
CA PHE A 395 20.03 -7.01 17.61
C PHE A 395 19.97 -6.20 18.90
N ILE A 396 19.52 -6.82 20.00
CA ILE A 396 19.44 -6.18 21.32
C ILE A 396 20.81 -5.65 21.76
N ALA A 397 21.88 -6.41 21.53
CA ALA A 397 23.24 -5.97 21.85
C ALA A 397 23.71 -4.80 20.97
N ALA A 398 23.22 -4.68 19.73
CA ALA A 398 23.62 -3.64 18.79
C ALA A 398 22.80 -2.35 18.93
N LEU A 399 21.54 -2.43 19.37
CA LEU A 399 20.60 -1.32 19.36
C LEU A 399 21.09 -0.05 20.07
N PRO A 400 21.71 -0.10 21.27
CA PRO A 400 22.24 1.11 21.92
C PRO A 400 23.23 1.88 21.04
N GLN A 401 24.17 1.18 20.40
CA GLN A 401 25.14 1.81 19.50
C GLN A 401 24.46 2.34 18.24
N ILE A 402 23.51 1.59 17.67
CA ILE A 402 22.71 2.05 16.52
C ILE A 402 21.98 3.35 16.85
N CYS A 403 21.41 3.48 18.05
CA CYS A 403 20.76 4.73 18.50
C CYS A 403 21.76 5.88 18.61
N ILE A 404 22.98 5.66 19.11
CA ILE A 404 24.04 6.68 19.11
C ILE A 404 24.39 7.10 17.66
N ASP A 405 24.62 6.13 16.79
CA ASP A 405 25.02 6.37 15.38
C ASP A 405 23.90 7.06 14.58
N SER A 406 22.64 6.85 14.96
CA SER A 406 21.49 7.52 14.33
C SER A 406 21.52 9.03 14.46
N LYS A 407 22.17 9.58 15.50
CA LYS A 407 22.34 11.03 15.66
C LYS A 407 23.22 11.61 14.55
N GLN A 408 24.20 10.85 14.09
CA GLN A 408 25.02 11.25 12.95
C GLN A 408 24.21 11.21 11.64
N LYS A 409 23.35 10.20 11.46
CA LYS A 409 22.42 10.14 10.32
C LYS A 409 21.46 11.31 10.27
N GLU A 410 20.97 11.75 11.43
CA GLU A 410 20.11 12.93 11.53
C GLU A 410 20.86 14.21 11.09
N ILE A 411 22.09 14.41 11.55
CA ILE A 411 22.93 15.56 11.16
C ILE A 411 23.16 15.54 9.65
N GLU A 412 23.57 14.41 9.09
CA GLU A 412 23.81 14.25 7.64
C GLU A 412 22.56 14.54 6.82
N ALA A 413 21.39 14.07 7.28
CA ALA A 413 20.13 14.34 6.61
C ALA A 413 19.74 15.83 6.66
N ALA A 414 19.97 16.49 7.79
CA ALA A 414 19.72 17.93 7.94
C ALA A 414 20.64 18.77 7.04
N GLU A 415 21.92 18.41 6.96
CA GLU A 415 22.90 19.06 6.06
C GLU A 415 22.53 18.84 4.58
N ALA A 416 22.15 17.61 4.21
CA ALA A 416 21.71 17.28 2.86
C ALA A 416 20.42 18.03 2.46
N ALA A 417 19.44 18.12 3.38
CA ALA A 417 18.20 18.85 3.14
C ALA A 417 18.48 20.34 2.92
N LYS A 418 19.32 20.95 3.75
CA LYS A 418 19.73 22.35 3.60
C LYS A 418 20.42 22.59 2.26
N LYS A 419 21.34 21.71 1.87
CA LYS A 419 22.03 21.81 0.58
C LYS A 419 21.06 21.68 -0.59
N ALA A 420 20.10 20.76 -0.51
CA ALA A 420 19.08 20.58 -1.56
C ALA A 420 18.16 21.82 -1.68
N GLU A 421 17.82 22.46 -0.56
CA GLU A 421 17.06 23.72 -0.55
C GLU A 421 17.85 24.86 -1.20
N GLU A 422 19.15 24.99 -0.89
CA GLU A 422 20.04 25.96 -1.52
C GLU A 422 20.18 25.72 -3.04
N GLU A 423 20.32 24.47 -3.47
CA GLU A 423 20.37 24.09 -4.88
C GLU A 423 19.04 24.34 -5.61
N ALA A 424 17.91 24.04 -4.97
CA ALA A 424 16.59 24.31 -5.51
C ALA A 424 16.32 25.82 -5.66
N ALA A 425 16.72 26.61 -4.66
CA ALA A 425 16.62 28.07 -4.72
C ALA A 425 17.47 28.63 -5.87
N ALA A 426 18.71 28.17 -6.01
CA ALA A 426 19.58 28.58 -7.12
C ALA A 426 19.02 28.20 -8.50
N ALA A 427 18.46 26.99 -8.63
CA ALA A 427 17.82 26.53 -9.86
C ALA A 427 16.55 27.34 -10.18
N GLN A 428 15.77 27.72 -9.18
CA GLN A 428 14.60 28.58 -9.36
C GLN A 428 15.02 30.00 -9.80
N GLU A 429 16.05 30.58 -9.19
CA GLU A 429 16.58 31.88 -9.63
C GLU A 429 17.09 31.85 -11.08
N GLU A 430 17.77 30.77 -11.47
CA GLU A 430 18.20 30.57 -12.85
C GLU A 430 17.03 30.40 -13.81
N TYR A 431 16.01 29.63 -13.43
CA TYR A 431 14.78 29.50 -14.21
C TYR A 431 14.08 30.85 -14.40
N ASP A 432 13.90 31.63 -13.33
CA ASP A 432 13.26 32.94 -13.38
C ASP A 432 14.05 33.91 -14.27
N ARG A 433 15.39 33.86 -14.22
CA ARG A 433 16.26 34.63 -15.12
C ARG A 433 16.05 34.23 -16.58
N LEU A 434 16.06 32.93 -16.89
CA LEU A 434 15.85 32.42 -18.25
C LEU A 434 14.46 32.75 -18.79
N MET A 435 13.43 32.68 -17.94
CA MET A 435 12.06 33.08 -18.30
C MET A 435 11.98 34.57 -18.64
N LYS A 436 12.62 35.43 -17.85
CA LYS A 436 12.69 36.88 -18.13
C LYS A 436 13.46 37.20 -19.42
N GLU A 437 14.54 36.47 -19.70
CA GLU A 437 15.26 36.58 -20.97
C GLU A 437 14.39 36.16 -22.15
N ALA A 438 13.64 35.05 -22.03
CA ALA A 438 12.70 34.61 -23.05
C ALA A 438 11.58 35.62 -23.31
N GLU A 439 11.05 36.25 -22.26
CA GLU A 439 10.06 37.34 -22.37
C GLU A 439 10.63 38.55 -23.13
N ASN A 440 11.87 38.96 -22.81
CA ASN A 440 12.54 40.08 -23.49
C ASN A 440 12.79 39.79 -24.97
N VAL A 441 13.22 38.57 -25.31
CA VAL A 441 13.39 38.14 -26.72
C VAL A 441 12.06 38.19 -27.46
N ASN A 442 10.98 37.72 -26.82
CA ASN A 442 9.64 37.75 -27.42
C ASN A 442 9.12 39.19 -27.62
N ALA A 443 9.38 40.09 -26.68
CA ALA A 443 9.06 41.52 -26.81
C ALA A 443 9.79 42.16 -27.99
N ASN A 444 11.11 41.96 -28.09
CA ASN A 444 11.92 42.45 -29.20
C ASN A 444 11.45 41.88 -30.55
N PHE A 445 11.08 40.60 -30.58
CA PHE A 445 10.54 39.97 -31.80
C PHE A 445 9.21 40.61 -32.24
N LYS A 446 8.30 40.90 -31.29
CA LYS A 446 7.06 41.62 -31.59
C LYS A 446 7.31 43.01 -32.17
N GLU A 447 8.22 43.78 -31.59
CA GLU A 447 8.58 45.12 -32.11
C GLU A 447 9.12 45.04 -33.54
N VAL A 448 10.02 44.09 -33.83
CA VAL A 448 10.54 43.88 -35.19
C VAL A 448 9.43 43.52 -36.18
N MET A 449 8.50 42.64 -35.78
CA MET A 449 7.37 42.25 -36.62
C MET A 449 6.40 43.41 -36.88
N GLU A 450 6.21 44.31 -35.91
CA GLU A 450 5.40 45.52 -36.06
C GLU A 450 6.06 46.52 -37.01
N MET A 451 7.37 46.76 -36.86
CA MET A 451 8.14 47.57 -37.81
C MET A 451 8.12 47.01 -39.25
N LEU A 452 8.14 45.68 -39.41
CA LEU A 452 8.04 45.04 -40.71
C LEU A 452 6.66 45.22 -41.32
N LYS A 453 5.58 45.06 -40.53
CA LYS A 453 4.22 45.33 -40.98
C LYS A 453 4.05 46.77 -41.45
N ASP A 454 4.58 47.74 -40.71
CA ASP A 454 4.53 49.14 -41.11
C ASP A 454 5.29 49.40 -42.42
N LYS A 455 6.45 48.79 -42.60
CA LYS A 455 7.22 48.91 -43.85
C LYS A 455 6.51 48.26 -45.04
N VAL A 456 5.89 47.09 -44.83
CA VAL A 456 5.11 46.39 -45.86
C VAL A 456 3.86 47.20 -46.23
N GLY A 457 3.09 47.69 -45.25
CA GLY A 457 1.93 48.54 -45.50
C GLY A 457 2.30 49.82 -46.27
N ASN A 458 3.38 50.50 -45.85
CA ASN A 458 3.90 51.66 -46.58
C ASN A 458 4.37 51.32 -48.02
N ALA A 459 4.87 50.11 -48.26
CA ALA A 459 5.27 49.66 -49.59
C ALA A 459 4.06 49.31 -50.46
N GLU A 460 3.03 48.69 -49.87
CA GLU A 460 1.74 48.39 -50.53
C GLU A 460 0.99 49.66 -50.91
N ASP A 461 0.96 50.67 -50.02
CA ASP A 461 0.36 51.97 -50.32
C ASP A 461 1.08 52.67 -51.47
N LYS A 462 2.42 52.68 -51.45
CA LYS A 462 3.23 53.21 -52.55
C LYS A 462 3.00 52.46 -53.86
N LEU A 463 2.87 51.13 -53.81
CA LEU A 463 2.56 50.32 -54.99
C LEU A 463 1.15 50.63 -55.52
N GLY A 464 0.17 50.78 -54.63
CA GLY A 464 -1.19 51.17 -54.96
C GLY A 464 -1.25 52.54 -55.63
N ASP A 465 -0.48 53.51 -55.15
CA ASP A 465 -0.37 54.84 -55.75
C ASP A 465 0.29 54.81 -57.13
N VAL A 466 1.31 53.98 -57.33
CA VAL A 466 1.95 53.77 -58.63
C VAL A 466 0.98 53.11 -59.62
N LEU A 467 0.26 52.07 -59.19
CA LEU A 467 -0.72 51.36 -60.02
C LEU A 467 -1.93 52.25 -60.38
N LYS A 468 -2.38 53.13 -59.47
CA LYS A 468 -3.41 54.14 -59.78
C LYS A 468 -2.93 55.17 -60.80
N LYS A 469 -1.66 55.60 -60.72
CA LYS A 469 -1.05 56.50 -61.72
C LYS A 469 -0.91 55.81 -63.09
N ASP A 470 -0.52 54.53 -63.12
CA ASP A 470 -0.40 53.75 -64.35
C ASP A 470 -1.78 53.47 -65.00
N ALA A 471 -2.81 53.20 -64.19
CA ALA A 471 -4.19 53.06 -64.65
C ALA A 471 -4.76 54.37 -65.20
N ALA A 472 -4.40 55.52 -64.61
CA ALA A 472 -4.77 56.84 -65.13
C ALA A 472 -4.08 57.14 -66.46
N GLN A 473 -2.82 56.72 -66.65
CA GLN A 473 -2.08 56.85 -67.92
C GLN A 473 -2.60 55.91 -69.02
N LYS A 474 -3.02 54.69 -68.67
CA LYS A 474 -3.62 53.74 -69.63
C LYS A 474 -5.02 54.14 -70.09
N LYS A 475 -5.80 54.81 -69.23
CA LYS A 475 -7.10 55.39 -69.61
C LYS A 475 -6.95 56.56 -70.59
N SER A 476 -5.86 57.33 -70.50
CA SER A 476 -5.61 58.42 -71.47
C SER A 476 -5.08 57.93 -72.82
N SER A 477 -4.61 56.67 -72.94
CA SER A 477 -4.06 56.12 -74.18
C SER A 477 -5.02 55.22 -74.96
N SER A 478 -6.21 54.91 -74.42
CA SER A 478 -7.22 54.05 -75.08
C SER A 478 -8.32 54.82 -75.83
N ASP A 479 -8.40 56.14 -75.66
CA ASP A 479 -9.44 56.96 -76.30
C ASP A 479 -9.06 57.45 -77.71
N ASP A 480 -7.85 57.16 -78.20
CA ASP A 480 -7.32 57.64 -79.50
C ASP A 480 -7.31 56.59 -80.64
N ALA A 481 -7.92 55.40 -80.47
CA ALA A 481 -7.79 54.31 -81.46
C ALA A 481 -9.05 53.45 -81.69
N ALA A 482 -10.24 54.06 -81.81
CA ALA A 482 -11.48 53.34 -82.14
C ALA A 482 -12.43 54.08 -83.10
N GLU A 483 -11.96 54.43 -84.30
CA GLU A 483 -12.82 54.58 -85.49
C GLU A 483 -12.16 53.85 -86.67
N GLY A 484 -12.63 52.65 -87.02
CA GLY A 484 -12.16 51.94 -88.21
C GLY A 484 -12.44 50.43 -88.25
N GLY A 485 -13.63 50.05 -88.73
CA GLY A 485 -13.86 48.88 -89.58
C GLY A 485 -13.83 47.47 -88.96
N ALA A 486 -15.00 46.84 -88.87
CA ALA A 486 -15.14 45.38 -88.84
C ALA A 486 -16.18 44.93 -89.88
N SER A 487 -15.73 44.14 -90.85
CA SER A 487 -16.52 43.34 -91.78
C SER A 487 -15.99 41.90 -91.81
N GLU A 488 -16.92 40.96 -91.97
CA GLU A 488 -16.80 39.51 -92.27
C GLU A 488 -16.40 38.57 -91.11
N GLU A 489 -17.29 37.69 -90.61
CA GLU A 489 -17.84 36.43 -91.19
C GLU A 489 -16.78 35.31 -91.35
N THR A 490 -16.68 34.37 -90.41
CA THR A 490 -17.36 33.06 -90.23
C THR A 490 -16.53 31.85 -90.69
N LYS A 491 -16.64 30.79 -89.88
CA LYS A 491 -16.30 29.37 -90.11
C LYS A 491 -14.86 28.92 -89.96
#